data_AF-A0A7S2DRX8-F1
#
_entry.id   AF-A0A7S2DRX8-F1
#
_cell.length_a   1.000
_cell.length_b   1.000
_cell.length_c   1.000
_cell.angle_alpha   90.00
_cell.angle_beta   90.00
_cell.angle_gamma   90.00
#
_symmetry.space_group_name_H-M   'P 1'
#
loop_
_entity.id
_entity.type
_entity.pdbx_description
1 polymer ?
#
loop_
_entity_poly.entity_id
_entity_poly.type
_entity_poly.pdbx_seq_one_letter_code
_entity_poly.pdbx_strand_id
1 'polypeptide(L)'
;ALRERSFGELDGQSDKRYQDVWQHDALSSTHTEFGSEAISSVQERAWGVVEQMESNEQLPGRWMIIVVAHGDVLQILQTAFARVDVRTHRSLEHLPTATLRALRLAPP
;
A
#
# COMPACT_ATOMS: atom_id res chain seq x y z
N ALA A 1 -5.97 -7.23 -6.67
CA ALA A 1 -5.22 -5.97 -6.51
C ALA A 1 -5.07 -5.50 -5.05
N LEU A 2 -6.01 -5.79 -4.14
CA LEU A 2 -5.94 -5.34 -2.72
C LEU A 2 -5.50 -6.43 -1.71
N ARG A 3 -5.10 -7.62 -2.19
CA ARG A 3 -4.55 -8.70 -1.32
C ARG A 3 -3.33 -8.20 -0.56
N GLU A 4 -3.06 -8.78 0.62
CA GLU A 4 -1.82 -8.51 1.34
C GLU A 4 -0.58 -8.69 0.45
N ARG A 5 0.47 -7.91 0.75
CA ARG A 5 1.78 -8.08 0.13
C ARG A 5 2.30 -9.50 0.40
N SER A 6 2.89 -10.13 -0.62
CA SER A 6 3.63 -11.37 -0.37
C SER A 6 5.02 -11.06 0.14
N PHE A 7 5.40 -11.70 1.25
CA PHE A 7 6.74 -11.66 1.81
C PHE A 7 7.60 -12.85 1.35
N GLY A 8 7.11 -13.62 0.36
CA GLY A 8 7.82 -14.73 -0.25
C GLY A 8 8.08 -15.85 0.75
N GLU A 9 9.34 -16.23 0.91
CA GLU A 9 9.78 -17.28 1.83
C GLU A 9 9.44 -16.97 3.31
N LEU A 10 9.17 -15.71 3.64
CA LEU A 10 8.83 -15.27 4.99
C LEU A 10 7.33 -15.31 5.29
N ASP A 11 6.48 -15.60 4.30
CA ASP A 11 5.04 -15.70 4.50
C ASP A 11 4.69 -16.76 5.57
N GLY A 12 3.86 -16.38 6.55
CA GLY A 12 3.44 -17.27 7.64
C GLY A 12 4.47 -17.45 8.76
N GLN A 13 5.62 -16.78 8.67
CA GLN A 13 6.59 -16.72 9.77
C GLN A 13 6.20 -15.62 10.79
N SER A 14 7.07 -15.39 11.77
CA SER A 14 6.86 -14.31 12.75
C SER A 14 6.93 -12.94 12.08
N ASP A 15 6.03 -12.03 12.49
CA ASP A 15 6.00 -10.63 12.04
C ASP A 15 7.34 -9.89 12.17
N LYS A 16 8.20 -10.33 13.11
CA LYS A 16 9.55 -9.77 13.29
C LYS A 16 10.42 -9.93 12.04
N ARG A 17 10.15 -10.94 11.20
CA ARG A 17 10.89 -11.19 9.95
C ARG A 17 10.49 -10.25 8.83
N TYR A 18 9.29 -9.67 8.88
CA TYR A 18 8.89 -8.66 7.88
C TYR A 18 9.73 -7.38 8.00
N GLN A 19 10.29 -7.11 9.17
CA GLN A 19 11.22 -6.01 9.37
C GLN A 19 12.48 -6.15 8.48
N ASP A 20 12.92 -7.37 8.19
CA ASP A 20 14.05 -7.62 7.29
C ASP A 20 13.71 -7.09 5.88
N VAL A 21 12.51 -7.41 5.36
CA VAL A 21 12.02 -6.92 4.06
C VAL A 21 11.90 -5.39 4.05
N TRP A 22 11.39 -4.80 5.13
CA TRP A 22 11.21 -3.34 5.22
C TRP A 22 12.53 -2.57 5.26
N GLN A 23 13.62 -3.17 5.74
CA GLN A 23 14.95 -2.55 5.65
C GLN A 23 15.42 -2.46 4.20
N HIS A 24 15.17 -3.49 3.40
CA HIS A 24 15.47 -3.47 1.97
C HIS A 24 14.56 -2.50 1.19
N ASP A 25 13.29 -2.41 1.58
CA ASP A 25 12.31 -1.46 1.01
C ASP A 25 12.80 -0.02 1.11
N ALA A 26 13.41 0.36 2.23
CA ALA A 26 13.92 1.70 2.46
C ALA A 26 15.07 2.07 1.49
N LEU A 27 15.79 1.06 0.98
CA LEU A 27 16.92 1.23 0.07
C LEU A 27 16.48 1.21 -1.40
N SER A 28 15.55 0.30 -1.75
CA SER A 28 15.09 0.08 -3.11
C SER A 28 13.59 -0.14 -3.14
N SER A 29 12.88 0.51 -4.06
CA SER A 29 11.43 0.28 -4.23
C SER A 29 11.11 -0.98 -5.03
N THR A 30 12.11 -1.54 -5.72
CA THR A 30 11.94 -2.61 -6.71
C THR A 30 12.62 -3.92 -6.31
N HIS A 31 13.22 -4.00 -5.12
CA HIS A 31 13.83 -5.25 -4.67
C HIS A 31 12.77 -6.33 -4.43
N THR A 32 13.22 -7.57 -4.50
CA THR A 32 12.39 -8.77 -4.30
C THR A 32 13.13 -9.79 -3.44
N GLU A 33 13.95 -9.32 -2.47
CA GLU A 33 14.68 -10.19 -1.55
C GLU A 33 13.71 -11.14 -0.84
N PHE A 34 14.16 -12.36 -0.53
CA PHE A 34 13.34 -13.44 0.02
C PHE A 34 12.16 -13.88 -0.87
N GLY A 35 12.16 -13.48 -2.15
CA GLY A 35 11.03 -13.69 -3.06
C GLY A 35 9.83 -12.80 -2.74
N SER A 36 10.05 -11.70 -1.99
CA SER A 36 8.99 -10.75 -1.64
C SER A 36 8.51 -9.95 -2.85
N GLU A 37 7.26 -9.52 -2.80
CA GLU A 37 6.68 -8.60 -3.78
C GLU A 37 7.30 -7.20 -3.60
N ALA A 38 7.76 -6.58 -4.69
CA ALA A 38 8.32 -5.24 -4.65
C ALA A 38 7.29 -4.19 -4.19
N ILE A 39 7.68 -3.26 -3.32
CA ILE A 39 6.77 -2.21 -2.83
C ILE A 39 6.22 -1.31 -3.94
N SER A 40 7.00 -1.06 -5.01
CA SER A 40 6.51 -0.32 -6.16
C SER A 40 5.38 -1.06 -6.87
N SER A 41 5.48 -2.40 -6.97
CA SER A 41 4.42 -3.23 -7.57
C SER A 41 3.17 -3.24 -6.70
N VAL A 42 3.32 -3.31 -5.37
CA VAL A 42 2.19 -3.20 -4.42
C VAL A 42 1.50 -1.85 -4.55
N GLN A 43 2.27 -0.76 -4.60
CA GLN A 43 1.73 0.60 -4.76
C GLN A 43 0.97 0.73 -6.09
N GLU A 44 1.57 0.30 -7.20
CA GLU A 44 0.98 0.35 -8.54
C GLU A 44 -0.36 -0.40 -8.60
N ARG A 45 -0.40 -1.66 -8.14
CA ARG A 45 -1.64 -2.43 -8.18
C ARG A 45 -2.74 -1.86 -7.27
N ALA A 46 -2.37 -1.28 -6.12
CA ALA A 46 -3.33 -0.70 -5.20
C ALA A 46 -3.85 0.64 -5.73
N TRP A 47 -2.96 1.46 -6.30
CA TRP A 47 -3.30 2.73 -6.92
C TRP A 47 -4.19 2.54 -8.15
N GLY A 48 -3.92 1.53 -8.98
CA GLY A 48 -4.77 1.22 -10.14
C GLY A 48 -6.23 0.90 -9.77
N VAL A 49 -6.49 0.39 -8.56
CA VAL A 49 -7.87 0.21 -8.05
C VAL A 49 -8.52 1.57 -7.78
N VAL A 50 -7.79 2.50 -7.18
CA VAL A 50 -8.26 3.87 -6.93
C VAL A 50 -8.57 4.56 -8.26
N GLU A 51 -7.67 4.49 -9.23
CA GLU A 51 -7.88 5.07 -10.57
C GLU A 51 -9.10 4.47 -11.26
N GLN A 52 -9.26 3.14 -11.21
CA GLN A 52 -10.43 2.47 -11.77
C GLN A 52 -11.73 2.96 -11.10
N MET A 53 -11.74 3.13 -9.78
CA MET A 53 -12.91 3.61 -9.05
C MET A 53 -13.25 5.07 -9.38
N GLU A 54 -12.26 5.94 -9.48
CA GLU A 54 -12.43 7.36 -9.84
C GLU A 54 -12.90 7.53 -11.30
N SER A 55 -12.42 6.67 -12.21
CA SER A 55 -12.83 6.67 -13.63
C SER A 55 -14.23 6.08 -13.88
N ASN A 56 -14.91 5.58 -12.85
CA ASN A 56 -16.18 4.88 -13.05
C ASN A 56 -17.34 5.84 -13.33
N GLU A 57 -17.58 6.10 -14.62
CA GLU A 57 -18.65 6.95 -15.13
C GLU A 57 -20.07 6.44 -14.83
N GLN A 58 -20.21 5.19 -14.36
CA GLN A 58 -21.52 4.58 -14.06
C GLN A 58 -22.11 5.04 -12.72
N LEU A 59 -21.35 5.80 -11.92
CA LEU A 59 -21.73 6.24 -10.59
C LEU A 59 -22.22 7.72 -10.64
N PRO A 60 -23.53 7.99 -10.75
CA PRO A 60 -24.06 9.36 -10.78
C PRO A 60 -23.88 10.10 -9.45
N GLY A 61 -23.30 11.31 -9.48
CA GLY A 61 -23.21 12.20 -8.32
C GLY A 61 -21.94 12.02 -7.48
N ARG A 62 -22.00 12.37 -6.19
CA ARG A 62 -20.85 12.31 -5.28
C ARG A 62 -20.89 11.03 -4.45
N TRP A 63 -19.77 10.32 -4.42
CA TRP A 63 -19.64 9.04 -3.74
C TRP A 63 -18.58 9.11 -2.64
N MET A 64 -18.73 8.23 -1.65
CA MET A 64 -17.69 7.93 -0.68
C MET A 64 -17.32 6.47 -0.85
N ILE A 65 -16.05 6.23 -1.18
CA ILE A 65 -15.52 4.87 -1.35
C ILE A 65 -14.79 4.48 -0.07
N ILE A 66 -15.09 3.29 0.43
CA ILE A 66 -14.39 2.69 1.56
C ILE A 66 -13.60 1.50 1.03
N VAL A 67 -12.26 1.61 1.08
CA VAL A 67 -11.36 0.53 0.68
C VAL A 67 -11.00 -0.30 1.92
N VAL A 68 -11.42 -1.56 1.93
CA VAL A 68 -11.09 -2.53 2.99
C VAL A 68 -10.05 -3.50 2.45
N ALA A 69 -8.88 -3.54 3.09
CA ALA A 69 -7.74 -4.35 2.67
C ALA A 69 -6.85 -4.68 3.86
N HIS A 70 -5.56 -4.92 3.60
CA HIS A 70 -4.58 -5.37 4.59
C HIS A 70 -3.57 -4.27 4.97
N GLY A 71 -2.81 -4.52 6.03
CA GLY A 71 -1.95 -3.52 6.67
C GLY A 71 -0.89 -2.98 5.74
N ASP A 72 -0.07 -3.84 5.12
CA ASP A 72 1.07 -3.36 4.31
C ASP A 72 0.60 -2.66 3.03
N VAL A 73 -0.41 -3.23 2.36
CA VAL A 73 -1.02 -2.62 1.16
C VAL A 73 -1.59 -1.25 1.45
N LEU A 74 -2.35 -1.08 2.54
CA LEU A 74 -2.90 0.22 2.91
C LEU A 74 -1.81 1.18 3.37
N GLN A 75 -0.77 0.69 4.05
CA GLN A 75 0.39 1.50 4.44
C GLN A 75 1.14 2.04 3.21
N ILE A 76 1.35 1.20 2.21
CA ILE A 76 2.01 1.55 0.95
C ILE A 76 1.12 2.47 0.10
N LEU A 77 -0.18 2.20 0.00
CA LEU A 77 -1.11 3.03 -0.76
C LEU A 77 -1.13 4.50 -0.26
N GLN A 78 -0.94 4.71 1.04
CA GLN A 78 -0.87 6.06 1.61
C GLN A 78 0.24 6.92 0.99
N THR A 79 1.36 6.33 0.54
CA THR A 79 2.44 7.12 -0.08
C THR A 79 2.02 7.71 -1.42
N ALA A 80 1.16 7.01 -2.18
CA ALA A 80 0.62 7.53 -3.44
C ALA A 80 -0.29 8.74 -3.19
N PHE A 81 -1.18 8.66 -2.19
CA PHE A 81 -2.01 9.80 -1.79
C PHE A 81 -1.17 10.97 -1.25
N ALA A 82 -0.14 10.69 -0.44
CA ALA A 82 0.74 11.70 0.11
C ALA A 82 1.76 12.27 -0.89
N ARG A 83 1.90 11.66 -2.09
CA ARG A 83 2.91 11.99 -3.10
C ARG A 83 4.34 11.98 -2.55
N VAL A 84 4.63 11.02 -1.70
CA VAL A 84 5.97 10.78 -1.15
C VAL A 84 6.56 9.51 -1.76
N ASP A 85 7.88 9.37 -1.65
CA ASP A 85 8.58 8.17 -2.09
C ASP A 85 8.04 6.93 -1.39
N VAL A 86 7.69 5.89 -2.16
CA VAL A 86 7.15 4.62 -1.63
C VAL A 86 8.08 3.93 -0.63
N ARG A 87 9.39 4.15 -0.75
CA ARG A 87 10.40 3.64 0.20
C ARG A 87 10.20 4.20 1.61
N THR A 88 9.48 5.31 1.75
CA THR A 88 9.15 5.95 3.03
C THR A 88 7.82 5.49 3.62
N HIS A 89 7.17 4.44 3.12
CA HIS A 89 5.86 3.97 3.59
C HIS A 89 5.78 3.73 5.11
N ARG A 90 6.89 3.35 5.75
CA ARG A 90 6.98 3.16 7.22
C ARG A 90 7.15 4.44 8.04
N SER A 91 7.40 5.58 7.38
CA SER A 91 7.42 6.88 8.05
C SER A 91 6.02 7.48 8.22
N LEU A 92 5.04 7.01 7.44
CA LEU A 92 3.65 7.43 7.55
C LEU A 92 3.00 6.82 8.78
N GLU A 93 2.03 7.51 9.36
CA GLU A 93 1.28 7.02 10.51
C GLU A 93 0.69 5.64 10.20
N HIS A 94 0.85 4.67 11.10
CA HIS A 94 0.27 3.34 10.90
C HIS A 94 -1.26 3.41 10.95
N LEU A 95 -1.96 2.63 10.13
CA LEU A 95 -3.42 2.48 10.21
C LEU A 95 -3.77 1.28 11.11
N PRO A 96 -4.31 1.49 12.33
CA PRO A 96 -4.67 0.39 13.21
C PRO A 96 -5.77 -0.49 12.61
N THR A 97 -5.75 -1.78 12.96
CA THR A 97 -6.76 -2.75 12.53
C THR A 97 -8.17 -2.28 12.83
N ALA A 98 -9.08 -2.43 11.86
CA ALA A 98 -10.49 -2.07 11.96
C ALA A 98 -10.77 -0.58 12.27
N THR A 99 -9.86 0.32 11.90
CA THR A 99 -10.08 1.77 11.95
C THR A 99 -10.22 2.37 10.56
N LEU A 100 -10.77 3.59 10.50
CA LEU A 100 -10.93 4.34 9.26
C LEU A 100 -9.97 5.53 9.25
N ARG A 101 -9.34 5.78 8.09
CA ARG A 101 -8.57 6.99 7.83
C ARG A 101 -9.02 7.59 6.52
N ALA A 102 -9.38 8.87 6.56
CA ALA A 102 -9.65 9.62 5.34
C ALA A 102 -8.34 9.89 4.61
N LEU A 103 -8.26 9.48 3.34
CA LEU A 103 -7.12 9.78 2.47
C LEU A 103 -7.44 11.00 1.61
N ARG A 104 -6.45 11.88 1.46
CA ARG A 104 -6.54 13.07 0.61
C ARG A 104 -5.33 13.09 -0.30
N LEU A 105 -5.56 13.33 -1.58
CA LEU A 105 -4.47 13.48 -2.54
C LEU A 105 -3.74 14.80 -2.27
N ALA A 106 -2.45 14.71 -2.00
CA ALA A 106 -1.59 15.86 -1.84
C ALA A 106 -1.53 16.68 -3.14
N PRO A 107 -1.31 18.01 -3.06
CA PRO A 107 -1.09 18.84 -4.24
C PRO A 107 0.17 18.41 -5.03
N PRO A 108 0.29 18.79 -6.31
CA PRO A 108 1.51 18.61 -7.10
C PRO A 108 2.70 19.41 -6.59
#